data_AF-A0A538RZV8-F1
#
_entry.id   AF-A0A538RZV8-F1
#
_cell.length_a   1.000
_cell.length_b   1.000
_cell.length_c   1.000
_cell.angle_alpha   90.00
_cell.angle_beta   90.00
_cell.angle_gamma   90.00
#
_symmetry.space_group_name_H-M   'P 1'
#
loop_
_entity.id
_entity.type
_entity.pdbx_description
1 polymer ?
#
loop_
_entity_poly.entity_id
_entity_poly.type
_entity_poly.pdbx_seq_one_letter_code
_entity_poly.pdbx_strand_id
1 'polypeptide(L)'
;MPGLDLLQHVAGAKIDKQVWKDIRDFYEHTQRADGGWPYNPTSSLETTLTMTTAGLCGLLIAGMETKEGREKIAADGTVTNCGQYDEARAVHRALQWVVDHFRVSLPRHTFYSLYGIERAGRLSGERFFGEHDWYREGCEFLVGKQREDGSWLDNSEPWPTVSTCFALLFLSKGRTPILISKVVHGSNHRQSNDWNNDRNDARHLVEYASKELFRRQPMGWQVFNASRVNATTDDEILALTGELLQSPIAYFNGHESPSFQSSEEKMLQQYVDQGGFIFAEACCGRKEFDEGFRELMGRLFRDNPLKKLPPEHPIWRAHAVIPPDACPLEGIEYGCKTVVIYSPVDLSCQWEQNQPETARGQLAFRLGGNLIAYATGMEPPKPRLTPTDVMAADPEGKQIPRGFLKVAQLRHDGDWQPAPNAMRRLMDHLRKTKGLDVDLQTKPIYGNDPDLADFKFLYMHGRGHFSFTPEAAKNIRTDLETGGLLFADACCGKKAFDTAFRQWMTQLFPDKKLEVIPTGDDLYSEEISGAAIRAVRCRTESTGAAGQPAEYRDVPPFLEGIRVGNRWAIIYSKYDVGCALEKHQSTDCLGHDHESALKLAGAAVFYALKR
;
A
#
# COMPACT_ATOMS: atom_id res chain seq x y z
N MET A 1 0.25 26.93 -19.95
CA MET A 1 1.05 25.88 -19.29
C MET A 1 0.17 24.69 -18.88
N PRO A 2 -0.53 24.63 -17.72
CA PRO A 2 -1.42 23.49 -17.41
C PRO A 2 -2.51 23.22 -18.46
N GLY A 3 -3.00 24.29 -19.11
CA GLY A 3 -3.97 24.16 -20.20
C GLY A 3 -3.43 23.43 -21.43
N LEU A 4 -2.13 23.59 -21.76
CA LEU A 4 -1.52 22.91 -22.92
C LEU A 4 -1.32 21.42 -22.64
N ASP A 5 -0.86 21.09 -21.42
CA ASP A 5 -0.72 19.73 -20.92
C ASP A 5 -2.08 18.99 -20.90
N LEU A 6 -3.12 19.65 -20.37
CA LEU A 6 -4.48 19.13 -20.40
C LEU A 6 -5.02 18.98 -21.83
N LEU A 7 -4.77 19.96 -22.71
CA LEU A 7 -5.18 19.86 -24.11
C LEU A 7 -4.52 18.67 -24.81
N GLN A 8 -3.23 18.40 -24.53
CA GLN A 8 -2.52 17.29 -25.13
C GLN A 8 -2.99 15.94 -24.61
N HIS A 9 -3.05 15.77 -23.29
CA HIS A 9 -3.27 14.45 -22.68
C HIS A 9 -4.73 14.11 -22.41
N VAL A 10 -5.60 15.12 -22.28
CA VAL A 10 -7.05 14.92 -22.05
C VAL A 10 -7.84 15.14 -23.32
N ALA A 11 -7.54 16.20 -24.08
CA ALA A 11 -8.27 16.52 -25.31
C ALA A 11 -7.61 15.96 -26.59
N GLY A 12 -6.41 15.35 -26.49
CA GLY A 12 -5.72 14.71 -27.61
C GLY A 12 -5.09 15.68 -28.62
N ALA A 13 -4.91 16.95 -28.27
CA ALA A 13 -4.27 17.93 -29.14
C ALA A 13 -2.77 17.63 -29.30
N LYS A 14 -2.23 17.67 -30.53
CA LYS A 14 -0.79 17.53 -30.73
C LYS A 14 -0.14 18.90 -30.59
N ILE A 15 0.62 19.11 -29.52
CA ILE A 15 1.46 20.31 -29.34
C ILE A 15 2.83 20.04 -29.96
N ASP A 16 3.36 21.01 -30.69
CA ASP A 16 4.69 20.90 -31.30
C ASP A 16 5.77 20.79 -30.20
N LYS A 17 6.72 19.87 -30.37
CA LYS A 17 7.86 19.69 -29.46
C LYS A 17 8.67 20.98 -29.30
N GLN A 18 8.76 21.82 -30.33
CA GLN A 18 9.46 23.08 -30.24
C GLN A 18 8.82 24.02 -29.22
N VAL A 19 7.48 24.02 -29.09
CA VAL A 19 6.79 24.84 -28.08
C VAL A 19 7.20 24.41 -26.67
N TRP A 20 7.34 23.11 -26.41
CA TRP A 20 7.80 22.61 -25.12
C TRP A 20 9.26 22.98 -24.83
N LYS A 21 10.13 22.95 -25.85
CA LYS A 21 11.52 23.43 -25.71
C LYS A 21 11.56 24.92 -25.41
N ASP A 22 10.83 25.74 -26.16
CA ASP A 22 10.78 27.19 -25.95
C ASP A 22 10.27 27.54 -24.54
N ILE A 23 9.29 26.79 -24.03
CA ILE A 23 8.80 26.92 -22.66
C ILE A 23 9.90 26.59 -21.65
N ARG A 24 10.58 25.45 -21.80
CA ARG A 24 11.68 25.05 -20.90
C ARG A 24 12.75 26.12 -20.91
N ASP A 25 13.25 26.46 -22.09
CA ASP A 25 14.33 27.40 -22.29
C ASP A 25 13.93 28.77 -21.70
N PHE A 26 12.69 29.22 -21.88
CA PHE A 26 12.19 30.44 -21.25
C PHE A 26 12.36 30.41 -19.72
N TYR A 27 11.94 29.33 -19.05
CA TYR A 27 12.07 29.25 -17.60
C TYR A 27 13.52 29.13 -17.14
N GLU A 28 14.37 28.39 -17.86
CA GLU A 28 15.79 28.27 -17.54
C GLU A 28 16.53 29.59 -17.65
N HIS A 29 16.30 30.34 -18.74
CA HIS A 29 16.94 31.63 -18.99
C HIS A 29 16.42 32.75 -18.08
N THR A 30 15.18 32.63 -17.58
CA THR A 30 14.57 33.67 -16.74
C THR A 30 14.64 33.37 -15.25
N GLN A 31 15.17 32.21 -14.85
CA GLN A 31 15.42 31.89 -13.45
C GLN A 31 16.52 32.79 -12.90
N ARG A 32 16.26 33.41 -11.74
CA ARG A 32 17.25 34.26 -11.07
C ARG A 32 18.31 33.43 -10.35
N ALA A 33 19.39 34.11 -9.97
CA ALA A 33 20.49 33.51 -9.21
C ALA A 33 20.07 32.92 -7.86
N ASP A 34 18.99 33.44 -7.24
CA ASP A 34 18.41 32.87 -6.02
C ASP A 34 17.62 31.58 -6.27
N GLY A 35 17.36 31.20 -7.53
CA GLY A 35 16.58 30.02 -7.90
C GLY A 35 15.09 30.27 -8.09
N GLY A 36 14.61 31.49 -7.81
CA GLY A 36 13.20 31.86 -7.95
C GLY A 36 12.87 32.58 -9.25
N TRP A 37 11.58 32.91 -9.42
CA TRP A 37 11.11 33.75 -10.52
C TRP A 37 10.35 34.99 -10.01
N PRO A 38 10.57 36.16 -10.62
CA PRO A 38 9.69 37.32 -10.47
C PRO A 38 8.48 37.19 -11.40
N TYR A 39 7.50 38.10 -11.28
CA TYR A 39 6.34 38.14 -12.18
C TYR A 39 6.70 38.42 -13.64
N ASN A 40 7.67 39.31 -13.86
CA ASN A 40 8.20 39.62 -15.19
C ASN A 40 9.74 39.50 -15.14
N PRO A 41 10.36 38.73 -16.05
CA PRO A 41 11.82 38.58 -16.11
C PRO A 41 12.60 39.90 -16.18
N THR A 42 12.03 40.95 -16.78
CA THR A 42 12.67 42.27 -16.90
C THR A 42 12.38 43.19 -15.72
N SER A 43 11.57 42.76 -14.75
CA SER A 43 11.21 43.55 -13.60
C SER A 43 12.29 43.51 -12.53
N SER A 44 12.46 44.61 -11.79
CA SER A 44 13.26 44.66 -10.56
C SER A 44 12.52 44.13 -9.33
N LEU A 45 11.23 43.77 -9.46
CA LEU A 45 10.44 43.19 -8.38
C LEU A 45 11.06 41.89 -7.86
N GLU A 46 10.84 41.59 -6.59
CA GLU A 46 11.38 40.41 -5.91
C GLU A 46 10.82 39.10 -6.47
N THR A 47 11.53 37.99 -6.21
CA THR A 47 11.03 36.64 -6.46
C THR A 47 9.85 36.34 -5.54
N THR A 48 8.86 35.62 -6.04
CA THR A 48 7.64 35.35 -5.28
C THR A 48 7.29 33.88 -5.34
N LEU A 49 6.66 33.35 -4.28
CA LEU A 49 6.31 31.94 -4.21
C LEU A 49 5.37 31.51 -5.34
N THR A 50 4.41 32.36 -5.71
CA THR A 50 3.46 32.07 -6.79
C THR A 50 4.15 31.95 -8.14
N MET A 51 5.15 32.80 -8.42
CA MET A 51 5.88 32.75 -9.68
C MET A 51 6.93 31.64 -9.67
N THR A 52 7.58 31.38 -8.53
CA THR A 52 8.53 30.28 -8.41
C THR A 52 7.85 28.91 -8.54
N THR A 53 6.69 28.72 -7.90
CA THR A 53 5.89 27.49 -8.07
C THR A 53 5.39 27.34 -9.51
N ALA A 54 4.98 28.42 -10.17
CA ALA A 54 4.61 28.39 -11.58
C ALA A 54 5.79 28.03 -12.51
N GLY A 55 6.97 28.61 -12.28
CA GLY A 55 8.20 28.31 -13.01
C GLY A 55 8.67 26.88 -12.82
N LEU A 56 8.68 26.40 -11.57
CA LEU A 56 8.97 25.00 -11.23
C LEU A 56 8.00 24.03 -11.93
N CYS A 57 6.70 24.24 -11.79
CA CYS A 57 5.70 23.42 -12.49
C CYS A 57 5.91 23.45 -14.00
N GLY A 58 6.33 24.61 -14.53
CA GLY A 58 6.58 24.77 -15.94
C GLY A 58 7.77 23.99 -16.46
N LEU A 59 8.88 24.01 -15.73
CA LEU A 59 10.06 23.19 -16.03
C LEU A 59 9.75 21.70 -15.93
N LEU A 60 9.03 21.27 -14.89
CA LEU A 60 8.65 19.87 -14.72
C LEU A 60 7.78 19.39 -15.89
N ILE A 61 6.77 20.16 -16.29
CA ILE A 61 5.90 19.80 -17.42
C ILE A 61 6.68 19.81 -18.74
N ALA A 62 7.45 20.88 -19.02
CA ALA A 62 8.18 20.97 -20.27
C ALA A 62 9.27 19.89 -20.39
N GLY A 63 10.00 19.60 -19.32
CA GLY A 63 11.00 18.53 -19.27
C GLY A 63 10.41 17.13 -19.44
N MET A 64 9.12 16.94 -19.14
CA MET A 64 8.41 15.70 -19.48
C MET A 64 8.18 15.54 -20.99
N GLU A 65 7.90 16.64 -21.67
CA GLU A 65 7.48 16.66 -23.07
C GLU A 65 8.65 16.73 -24.06
N THR A 66 9.74 17.40 -23.69
CA THR A 66 10.90 17.56 -24.60
C THR A 66 11.66 16.25 -24.78
N LYS A 67 11.70 15.38 -23.75
CA LYS A 67 12.49 14.13 -23.70
C LYS A 67 13.98 14.31 -24.02
N GLU A 68 14.48 15.55 -24.07
CA GLU A 68 15.88 15.86 -24.38
C GLU A 68 16.76 15.61 -23.16
N GLY A 69 18.03 15.25 -23.37
CA GLY A 69 18.96 14.93 -22.29
C GLY A 69 18.70 13.58 -21.58
N ARG A 70 17.52 12.98 -21.78
CA ARG A 70 17.16 11.69 -21.20
C ARG A 70 18.06 10.56 -21.69
N GLU A 71 18.04 9.51 -20.89
CA GLU A 71 18.58 8.20 -21.20
C GLU A 71 18.32 7.77 -22.64
N LYS A 72 19.31 7.12 -23.24
CA LYS A 72 19.16 6.49 -24.55
C LYS A 72 19.36 5.00 -24.38
N ILE A 73 18.33 4.26 -24.76
CA ILE A 73 18.31 2.80 -24.70
C ILE A 73 18.69 2.27 -26.08
N ALA A 74 19.85 1.62 -26.17
CA ALA A 74 20.33 0.98 -27.38
C ALA A 74 19.53 -0.30 -27.71
N ALA A 75 19.63 -0.78 -28.95
CA ALA A 75 18.89 -1.95 -29.40
C ALA A 75 19.21 -3.24 -28.63
N ASP A 76 20.39 -3.33 -28.00
CA ASP A 76 20.82 -4.44 -27.13
C ASP A 76 20.33 -4.31 -25.68
N GLY A 77 19.82 -3.14 -25.28
CA GLY A 77 19.30 -2.88 -23.93
C GLY A 77 20.23 -2.01 -23.09
N THR A 78 21.43 -1.68 -23.58
CA THR A 78 22.33 -0.79 -22.87
C THR A 78 21.76 0.61 -22.79
N VAL A 79 21.75 1.17 -21.58
CA VAL A 79 21.29 2.53 -21.30
C VAL A 79 22.51 3.45 -21.20
N THR A 80 22.44 4.60 -21.88
CA THR A 80 23.43 5.68 -21.79
C THR A 80 22.78 6.94 -21.24
N ASN A 81 23.53 7.75 -20.51
CA ASN A 81 23.07 8.98 -19.83
C ASN A 81 22.05 8.76 -18.68
N CYS A 82 21.96 7.54 -18.13
CA CYS A 82 21.15 7.30 -16.93
C CYS A 82 21.67 8.12 -15.75
N GLY A 83 20.74 8.74 -15.02
CA GLY A 83 21.04 9.68 -13.94
C GLY A 83 21.53 11.06 -14.39
N GLN A 84 21.63 11.35 -15.70
CA GLN A 84 22.11 12.64 -16.21
C GLN A 84 20.95 13.47 -16.79
N TYR A 85 20.71 14.65 -16.23
CA TYR A 85 19.62 15.54 -16.66
C TYR A 85 20.10 17.00 -16.64
N ASP A 86 20.00 17.69 -17.78
CA ASP A 86 20.47 19.07 -17.93
C ASP A 86 19.58 20.06 -17.15
N GLU A 87 18.26 19.83 -17.13
CA GLU A 87 17.28 20.66 -16.42
C GLU A 87 17.39 20.54 -14.89
N ALA A 88 18.16 19.55 -14.40
CA ALA A 88 18.30 19.22 -12.98
C ALA A 88 18.63 20.43 -12.12
N ARG A 89 19.52 21.30 -12.62
CA ARG A 89 19.99 22.44 -11.85
C ARG A 89 18.88 23.46 -11.64
N ALA A 90 18.10 23.78 -12.68
CA ALA A 90 17.05 24.77 -12.57
C ALA A 90 15.90 24.28 -11.67
N VAL A 91 15.48 23.02 -11.85
CA VAL A 91 14.45 22.38 -11.00
C VAL A 91 14.91 22.29 -9.54
N HIS A 92 16.15 21.85 -9.29
CA HIS A 92 16.69 21.74 -7.93
C HIS A 92 16.78 23.10 -7.23
N ARG A 93 17.28 24.14 -7.90
CA ARG A 93 17.31 25.51 -7.35
C ARG A 93 15.91 26.02 -7.02
N ALA A 94 14.93 25.75 -7.88
CA ALA A 94 13.55 26.14 -7.67
C ALA A 94 12.92 25.42 -6.46
N LEU A 95 13.14 24.11 -6.35
CA LEU A 95 12.70 23.31 -5.20
C LEU A 95 13.33 23.83 -3.91
N GLN A 96 14.64 24.07 -3.90
CA GLN A 96 15.33 24.61 -2.72
C GLN A 96 14.79 25.99 -2.34
N TRP A 97 14.54 26.87 -3.32
CA TRP A 97 13.92 28.17 -3.05
C TRP A 97 12.53 28.00 -2.41
N VAL A 98 11.69 27.07 -2.92
CA VAL A 98 10.37 26.79 -2.33
C VAL A 98 10.51 26.25 -0.91
N VAL A 99 11.46 25.34 -0.66
CA VAL A 99 11.78 24.81 0.68
C VAL A 99 12.08 25.94 1.67
N ASP A 100 12.90 26.91 1.27
CA ASP A 100 13.34 27.98 2.16
C ASP A 100 12.21 28.99 2.46
N HIS A 101 11.32 29.23 1.49
CA HIS A 101 10.33 30.32 1.54
C HIS A 101 8.88 29.87 1.80
N PHE A 102 8.56 28.58 1.66
CA PHE A 102 7.19 28.11 1.85
C PHE A 102 6.75 28.22 3.30
N ARG A 103 5.59 28.83 3.52
CA ARG A 103 4.84 28.82 4.78
C ARG A 103 3.37 28.63 4.44
N VAL A 104 2.62 27.93 5.29
CA VAL A 104 1.18 27.68 5.05
C VAL A 104 0.35 28.96 4.99
N SER A 105 0.69 29.94 5.85
CA SER A 105 0.03 31.24 5.90
C SER A 105 0.97 32.31 5.38
N LEU A 106 0.63 32.87 4.21
CA LEU A 106 1.42 33.92 3.56
C LEU A 106 0.74 35.28 3.73
N PRO A 107 1.50 36.38 3.82
CA PRO A 107 0.95 37.73 4.01
C PRO A 107 0.02 38.21 2.88
N ARG A 108 0.18 37.65 1.67
CA ARG A 108 -0.62 37.96 0.50
C ARG A 108 -0.80 36.71 -0.34
N HIS A 109 -1.90 36.68 -1.10
CA HIS A 109 -2.16 35.65 -2.09
C HIS A 109 -2.13 34.21 -1.51
N THR A 110 -2.55 34.03 -0.24
CA THR A 110 -2.44 32.76 0.47
C THR A 110 -3.12 31.62 -0.27
N PHE A 111 -4.36 31.81 -0.73
CA PHE A 111 -5.12 30.72 -1.36
C PHE A 111 -4.55 30.36 -2.72
N TYR A 112 -4.17 31.37 -3.51
CA TYR A 112 -3.51 31.14 -4.80
C TYR A 112 -2.14 30.47 -4.64
N SER A 113 -1.37 30.86 -3.62
CA SER A 113 -0.06 30.27 -3.33
C SER A 113 -0.17 28.82 -2.89
N LEU A 114 -1.15 28.49 -2.04
CA LEU A 114 -1.41 27.11 -1.64
C LEU A 114 -1.75 26.24 -2.86
N TYR A 115 -2.55 26.74 -3.80
CA TYR A 115 -2.79 26.04 -5.06
C TYR A 115 -1.50 25.82 -5.87
N GLY A 116 -0.61 26.81 -5.94
CA GLY A 116 0.71 26.66 -6.57
C GLY A 116 1.58 25.58 -5.90
N ILE A 117 1.56 25.53 -4.57
CA ILE A 117 2.27 24.53 -3.76
C ILE A 117 1.72 23.11 -3.97
N GLU A 118 0.40 22.96 -4.03
CA GLU A 118 -0.23 21.67 -4.33
C GLU A 118 0.23 21.13 -5.68
N ARG A 119 0.27 21.99 -6.70
CA ARG A 119 0.75 21.62 -8.03
C ARG A 119 2.22 21.26 -8.04
N ALA A 120 3.06 22.06 -7.36
CA ALA A 120 4.49 21.80 -7.25
C ALA A 120 4.74 20.45 -6.59
N GLY A 121 4.18 20.21 -5.39
CA GLY A 121 4.39 18.99 -4.63
C GLY A 121 3.91 17.74 -5.36
N ARG A 122 2.80 17.82 -6.08
CA ARG A 122 2.32 16.68 -6.89
C ARG A 122 3.14 16.40 -8.13
N LEU A 123 3.60 17.43 -8.82
CA LEU A 123 4.36 17.25 -10.05
C LEU A 123 5.79 16.75 -9.75
N SER A 124 6.38 17.19 -8.64
CA SER A 124 7.71 16.77 -8.20
C SER A 124 7.70 15.48 -7.36
N GLY A 125 6.54 15.06 -6.87
CA GLY A 125 6.43 13.97 -5.89
C GLY A 125 6.89 14.35 -4.49
N GLU A 126 7.21 15.63 -4.24
CA GLU A 126 7.67 16.06 -2.91
C GLU A 126 6.52 16.01 -1.91
N ARG A 127 6.67 15.16 -0.89
CA ARG A 127 5.75 15.15 0.23
C ARG A 127 5.94 16.36 1.13
N PHE A 128 7.17 16.84 1.26
CA PHE A 128 7.54 17.92 2.16
C PHE A 128 8.32 19.02 1.45
N PHE A 129 8.11 20.26 1.88
CA PHE A 129 8.97 21.39 1.53
C PHE A 129 9.65 21.90 2.81
N GLY A 130 10.93 21.58 2.98
CA GLY A 130 11.65 21.84 4.23
C GLY A 130 11.15 20.94 5.33
N GLU A 131 10.66 21.51 6.42
CA GLU A 131 10.01 20.77 7.51
C GLU A 131 8.51 20.61 7.28
N HIS A 132 7.94 21.27 6.27
CA HIS A 132 6.50 21.39 6.12
C HIS A 132 5.86 20.22 5.33
N ASP A 133 4.92 19.48 5.91
CA ASP A 133 4.01 18.58 5.16
C ASP A 133 2.93 19.44 4.54
N TRP A 134 3.24 20.00 3.36
CA TRP A 134 2.46 21.05 2.72
C TRP A 134 0.97 20.71 2.63
N TYR A 135 0.63 19.43 2.41
CA TYR A 135 -0.75 19.01 2.26
C TYR A 135 -1.47 18.92 3.59
N ARG A 136 -0.83 18.31 4.61
CA ARG A 136 -1.41 18.21 5.96
C ARG A 136 -1.63 19.59 6.57
N GLU A 137 -0.59 20.41 6.58
CA GLU A 137 -0.65 21.77 7.13
C GLU A 137 -1.64 22.64 6.37
N GLY A 138 -1.65 22.54 5.03
CA GLY A 138 -2.63 23.24 4.20
C GLY A 138 -4.06 22.80 4.48
N CYS A 139 -4.31 21.51 4.72
CA CYS A 139 -5.65 21.03 5.10
C CYS A 139 -6.08 21.58 6.46
N GLU A 140 -5.21 21.50 7.47
CA GLU A 140 -5.49 22.02 8.82
C GLU A 140 -5.79 23.53 8.77
N PHE A 141 -4.97 24.29 8.04
CA PHE A 141 -5.17 25.72 7.84
C PHE A 141 -6.49 26.04 7.12
N LEU A 142 -6.77 25.38 6.00
CA LEU A 142 -7.97 25.67 5.20
C LEU A 142 -9.23 25.25 5.93
N VAL A 143 -9.28 24.05 6.49
CA VAL A 143 -10.45 23.60 7.26
C VAL A 143 -10.68 24.50 8.49
N GLY A 144 -9.61 24.90 9.18
CA GLY A 144 -9.70 25.84 10.30
C GLY A 144 -10.12 27.26 9.92
N LYS A 145 -9.91 27.68 8.67
CA LYS A 145 -10.33 29.00 8.14
C LYS A 145 -11.67 28.99 7.41
N GLN A 146 -12.32 27.84 7.26
CA GLN A 146 -13.60 27.76 6.55
C GLN A 146 -14.67 28.55 7.34
N ARG A 147 -15.40 29.41 6.64
CA ARG A 147 -16.52 30.18 7.22
C ARG A 147 -17.75 29.29 7.37
N GLU A 148 -18.71 29.72 8.17
CA GLU A 148 -19.98 28.98 8.38
C GLU A 148 -20.77 28.75 7.09
N ASP A 149 -20.67 29.65 6.12
CA ASP A 149 -21.29 29.52 4.79
C ASP A 149 -20.50 28.60 3.84
N GLY A 150 -19.41 28.00 4.32
CA GLY A 150 -18.52 27.11 3.58
C GLY A 150 -17.49 27.82 2.71
N SER A 151 -17.47 29.16 2.67
CA SER A 151 -16.54 29.94 1.84
C SER A 151 -15.19 30.22 2.51
N TRP A 152 -14.21 30.64 1.69
CA TRP A 152 -12.93 31.15 2.15
C TRP A 152 -12.73 32.58 1.69
N LEU A 153 -12.24 33.42 2.60
CA LEU A 153 -11.90 34.81 2.33
C LEU A 153 -10.75 35.24 3.24
N ASP A 154 -9.88 36.11 2.72
CA ASP A 154 -8.87 36.80 3.52
C ASP A 154 -8.81 38.29 3.14
N ASN A 155 -8.38 39.14 4.08
CA ASN A 155 -8.29 40.58 3.85
C ASN A 155 -7.28 40.94 2.73
N SER A 156 -6.31 40.06 2.46
CA SER A 156 -5.33 40.21 1.38
C SER A 156 -5.84 39.78 0.00
N GLU A 157 -7.00 39.11 -0.07
CA GLU A 157 -7.64 38.62 -1.30
C GLU A 157 -9.17 38.88 -1.26
N PRO A 158 -9.66 40.06 -1.67
CA PRO A 158 -11.07 40.44 -1.51
C PRO A 158 -12.02 39.77 -2.52
N TRP A 159 -11.69 38.57 -3.01
CA TRP A 159 -12.43 37.86 -4.06
C TRP A 159 -12.92 36.49 -3.56
N PRO A 160 -14.03 36.43 -2.79
CA PRO A 160 -14.48 35.21 -2.12
C PRO A 160 -14.62 33.99 -3.03
N THR A 161 -15.15 34.17 -4.24
CA THR A 161 -15.31 33.07 -5.22
C THR A 161 -13.97 32.50 -5.67
N VAL A 162 -12.96 33.36 -5.86
CA VAL A 162 -11.63 32.95 -6.31
C VAL A 162 -10.89 32.23 -5.19
N SER A 163 -10.89 32.80 -3.98
CA SER A 163 -10.26 32.18 -2.81
C SER A 163 -10.91 30.84 -2.46
N THR A 164 -12.25 30.75 -2.54
CA THR A 164 -12.99 29.49 -2.37
C THR A 164 -12.62 28.46 -3.44
N CYS A 165 -12.49 28.87 -4.71
CA CYS A 165 -12.06 27.99 -5.79
C CYS A 165 -10.68 27.39 -5.52
N PHE A 166 -9.69 28.22 -5.14
CA PHE A 166 -8.34 27.73 -4.84
C PHE A 166 -8.29 26.84 -3.60
N ALA A 167 -9.03 27.17 -2.54
CA ALA A 167 -9.14 26.32 -1.36
C ALA A 167 -9.71 24.94 -1.70
N LEU A 168 -10.79 24.89 -2.49
CA LEU A 168 -11.39 23.64 -2.94
C LEU A 168 -10.46 22.84 -3.87
N LEU A 169 -9.75 23.51 -4.78
CA LEU A 169 -8.74 22.86 -5.63
C LEU A 169 -7.66 22.21 -4.76
N PHE A 170 -7.11 22.92 -3.78
CA PHE A 170 -6.12 22.37 -2.85
C PHE A 170 -6.65 21.12 -2.11
N LEU A 171 -7.80 21.25 -1.45
CA LEU A 171 -8.39 20.18 -0.62
C LEU A 171 -8.83 18.96 -1.44
N SER A 172 -9.30 19.16 -2.66
CA SER A 172 -9.77 18.05 -3.52
C SER A 172 -8.64 17.38 -4.27
N LYS A 173 -7.70 18.15 -4.81
CA LYS A 173 -6.64 17.64 -5.68
C LYS A 173 -5.50 17.05 -4.86
N GLY A 174 -5.07 17.68 -3.77
CA GLY A 174 -4.01 17.15 -2.90
C GLY A 174 -4.37 15.81 -2.22
N ARG A 175 -5.67 15.46 -2.15
CA ARG A 175 -6.17 14.20 -1.57
C ARG A 175 -5.94 12.95 -2.43
N THR A 176 -5.32 13.11 -3.60
CA THR A 176 -5.05 12.02 -4.54
C THR A 176 -4.36 10.87 -3.81
N PRO A 177 -4.89 9.63 -3.87
CA PRO A 177 -4.28 8.47 -3.22
C PRO A 177 -2.83 8.25 -3.67
N ILE A 178 -1.94 7.94 -2.74
CA ILE A 178 -0.54 7.66 -3.05
C ILE A 178 -0.39 6.15 -3.30
N LEU A 179 -0.05 5.77 -4.52
CA LEU A 179 0.13 4.39 -4.94
C LEU A 179 1.55 3.89 -4.68
N ILE A 180 2.55 4.73 -4.93
CA ILE A 180 3.97 4.38 -4.79
C ILE A 180 4.67 5.45 -3.96
N SER A 181 5.40 5.01 -2.93
CA SER A 181 6.42 5.83 -2.27
C SER A 181 7.80 5.41 -2.79
N LYS A 182 8.48 6.31 -3.50
CA LYS A 182 9.87 6.13 -3.91
C LYS A 182 10.78 6.43 -2.71
N VAL A 183 11.41 5.41 -2.15
CA VAL A 183 12.16 5.49 -0.90
C VAL A 183 13.57 6.01 -1.17
N VAL A 184 13.97 7.04 -0.43
CA VAL A 184 15.33 7.59 -0.48
C VAL A 184 16.28 6.65 0.26
N HIS A 185 17.41 6.32 -0.37
CA HIS A 185 18.49 5.50 0.20
C HIS A 185 19.86 6.12 -0.14
N GLY A 186 20.91 5.63 0.49
CA GLY A 186 22.30 6.05 0.24
C GLY A 186 23.02 6.59 1.48
N SER A 187 24.34 6.42 1.52
CA SER A 187 25.18 6.70 2.70
C SER A 187 25.22 8.17 3.13
N ASN A 188 24.89 9.08 2.22
CA ASN A 188 24.68 10.50 2.49
C ASN A 188 23.49 11.00 1.69
N HIS A 189 22.29 10.86 2.24
CA HIS A 189 21.01 11.24 1.62
C HIS A 189 20.94 12.70 1.11
N ARG A 190 21.92 13.56 1.47
CA ARG A 190 22.05 14.95 0.97
C ARG A 190 23.02 15.12 -0.20
N GLN A 191 23.88 14.14 -0.46
CA GLN A 191 24.94 14.22 -1.49
C GLN A 191 24.81 13.13 -2.56
N SER A 192 24.31 11.94 -2.22
CA SER A 192 24.04 10.90 -3.21
C SER A 192 22.61 11.05 -3.75
N ASN A 193 22.51 11.18 -5.08
CA ASN A 193 21.24 11.15 -5.81
C ASN A 193 21.00 9.78 -6.47
N ASP A 194 21.75 8.75 -6.09
CA ASP A 194 21.65 7.41 -6.72
C ASP A 194 20.25 6.80 -6.57
N TRP A 195 19.52 7.15 -5.51
CA TRP A 195 18.13 6.74 -5.31
C TRP A 195 17.16 7.25 -6.39
N ASN A 196 17.56 8.23 -7.20
CA ASN A 196 16.70 8.90 -8.18
C ASN A 196 17.36 9.05 -9.57
N ASN A 197 18.04 8.00 -10.03
CA ASN A 197 18.61 7.94 -11.38
C ASN A 197 17.54 8.12 -12.48
N ASP A 198 16.36 7.55 -12.28
CA ASP A 198 15.17 7.75 -13.10
C ASP A 198 14.18 8.66 -12.36
N ARG A 199 13.91 9.87 -12.84
CA ARG A 199 13.16 10.87 -12.04
C ARG A 199 11.64 10.81 -12.18
N ASN A 200 11.18 10.23 -13.28
CA ASN A 200 9.79 10.15 -13.70
C ASN A 200 9.31 8.69 -13.81
N ASP A 201 10.13 7.70 -13.49
CA ASP A 201 9.78 6.28 -13.48
C ASP A 201 8.48 6.00 -12.69
N ALA A 202 8.46 6.33 -11.40
CA ALA A 202 7.31 6.15 -10.52
C ALA A 202 6.12 6.97 -11.01
N ARG A 203 6.37 8.17 -11.53
CA ARG A 203 5.32 9.01 -12.11
C ARG A 203 4.62 8.34 -13.27
N HIS A 204 5.36 7.95 -14.30
CA HIS A 204 4.78 7.34 -15.51
C HIS A 204 4.13 6.00 -15.18
N LEU A 205 4.72 5.24 -14.25
CA LEU A 205 4.14 3.98 -13.81
C LEU A 205 2.79 4.18 -13.09
N VAL A 206 2.68 5.20 -12.22
CA VAL A 206 1.42 5.57 -11.56
C VAL A 206 0.40 6.14 -12.55
N GLU A 207 0.82 6.91 -13.55
CA GLU A 207 -0.05 7.39 -14.63
C GLU A 207 -0.59 6.24 -15.49
N TYR A 208 0.25 5.26 -15.81
CA TYR A 208 -0.15 4.02 -16.49
C TYR A 208 -1.17 3.25 -15.63
N ALA A 209 -0.89 3.03 -14.34
CA ALA A 209 -1.81 2.34 -13.44
C ALA A 209 -3.15 3.06 -13.29
N SER A 210 -3.13 4.39 -13.19
CA SER A 210 -4.36 5.21 -13.17
C SER A 210 -5.23 4.92 -14.39
N LYS A 211 -4.63 4.87 -15.59
CA LYS A 211 -5.33 4.65 -16.86
C LYS A 211 -5.81 3.20 -17.02
N GLU A 212 -4.92 2.25 -16.79
CA GLU A 212 -5.11 0.84 -17.17
C GLU A 212 -5.73 -0.02 -16.07
N LEU A 213 -5.47 0.28 -14.78
CA LEU A 213 -5.93 -0.55 -13.65
C LEU A 213 -7.10 0.09 -12.91
N PHE A 214 -7.06 1.41 -12.70
CA PHE A 214 -7.99 2.10 -11.79
C PHE A 214 -9.03 2.98 -12.49
N ARG A 215 -9.45 2.60 -13.71
CA ARG A 215 -10.54 3.26 -14.46
C ARG A 215 -10.38 4.78 -14.58
N ARG A 216 -9.15 5.25 -14.81
CA ARG A 216 -8.76 6.67 -14.90
C ARG A 216 -8.93 7.45 -13.59
N GLN A 217 -9.08 6.78 -12.46
CA GLN A 217 -8.96 7.44 -11.15
C GLN A 217 -7.52 7.93 -10.99
N PRO A 218 -7.31 9.23 -10.70
CA PRO A 218 -5.95 9.75 -10.49
C PRO A 218 -5.27 9.06 -9.31
N MET A 219 -4.08 8.53 -9.55
CA MET A 219 -3.17 8.04 -8.52
C MET A 219 -1.94 8.97 -8.44
N GLY A 220 -1.32 9.01 -7.27
CA GLY A 220 -0.12 9.79 -6.99
C GLY A 220 1.07 8.89 -6.64
N TRP A 221 2.26 9.47 -6.76
CA TRP A 221 3.48 8.93 -6.18
C TRP A 221 4.06 10.00 -5.26
N GLN A 222 4.97 9.61 -4.37
CA GLN A 222 5.72 10.55 -3.56
C GLN A 222 7.14 10.07 -3.30
N VAL A 223 8.04 11.00 -3.01
CA VAL A 223 9.33 10.72 -2.42
C VAL A 223 9.14 10.50 -0.92
N PHE A 224 9.71 9.41 -0.39
CA PHE A 224 9.70 9.11 1.03
C PHE A 224 11.13 9.09 1.58
N ASN A 225 11.48 10.13 2.33
CA ASN A 225 12.78 10.28 2.95
C ASN A 225 12.66 10.13 4.47
N ALA A 226 12.93 8.92 4.97
CA ALA A 226 12.92 8.61 6.41
C ALA A 226 14.04 9.34 7.16
N SER A 227 15.19 9.55 6.52
CA SER A 227 16.36 10.23 7.11
C SER A 227 16.09 11.69 7.54
N ARG A 228 14.95 12.28 7.16
CA ARG A 228 14.52 13.61 7.64
C ARG A 228 14.16 13.60 9.12
N VAL A 229 13.74 12.46 9.65
CA VAL A 229 13.46 12.26 11.06
C VAL A 229 14.55 11.38 11.64
N ASN A 230 15.30 11.89 12.62
CA ASN A 230 16.25 11.08 13.36
C ASN A 230 15.51 10.21 14.38
N ALA A 231 14.81 9.18 13.89
CA ALA A 231 14.04 8.26 14.72
C ALA A 231 15.00 7.36 15.52
N THR A 232 14.96 7.51 16.84
CA THR A 232 15.82 6.79 17.79
C THR A 232 15.05 5.81 18.68
N THR A 233 13.73 5.99 18.76
CA THR A 233 12.83 5.16 19.57
C THR A 233 11.90 4.31 18.70
N ASP A 234 11.39 3.22 19.27
CA ASP A 234 10.49 2.32 18.57
C ASP A 234 9.17 3.00 18.17
N ASP A 235 8.67 3.93 18.99
CA ASP A 235 7.46 4.71 18.70
C ASP A 235 7.67 5.68 17.54
N GLU A 236 8.84 6.33 17.44
CA GLU A 236 9.19 7.20 16.31
C GLU A 236 9.31 6.39 15.00
N ILE A 237 9.95 5.21 15.07
CA ILE A 237 10.04 4.29 13.93
C ILE A 237 8.64 3.83 13.52
N LEU A 238 7.77 3.50 14.47
CA LEU A 238 6.40 3.08 14.20
C LEU A 238 5.57 4.21 13.55
N ALA A 239 5.79 5.46 13.98
CA ALA A 239 5.16 6.62 13.35
C ALA A 239 5.61 6.78 11.89
N LEU A 240 6.91 6.66 11.60
CA LEU A 240 7.45 6.65 10.23
C LEU A 240 6.87 5.50 9.40
N THR A 241 6.75 4.31 9.98
CA THR A 241 6.09 3.16 9.33
C THR A 241 4.64 3.50 8.95
N GLY A 242 3.88 4.13 9.86
CA GLY A 242 2.51 4.58 9.58
C GLY A 242 2.40 5.60 8.47
N GLU A 243 3.41 6.47 8.35
CA GLU A 243 3.54 7.41 7.26
C GLU A 243 3.81 6.74 5.91
N LEU A 244 4.69 5.73 5.86
CA LEU A 244 4.99 4.96 4.65
C LEU A 244 3.79 4.11 4.21
N LEU A 245 3.04 3.53 5.17
CA LEU A 245 1.83 2.75 4.95
C LEU A 245 0.65 3.53 4.34
N GLN A 246 0.74 4.86 4.23
CA GLN A 246 -0.21 5.61 3.39
C GLN A 246 -0.09 5.26 1.90
N SER A 247 0.98 4.56 1.51
CA SER A 247 1.15 3.96 0.18
C SER A 247 1.34 2.44 0.28
N PRO A 248 0.69 1.66 -0.59
CA PRO A 248 0.78 0.20 -0.58
C PRO A 248 2.11 -0.33 -1.12
N ILE A 249 2.88 0.48 -1.87
CA ILE A 249 4.13 0.06 -2.49
C ILE A 249 5.26 1.00 -2.09
N ALA A 250 6.30 0.44 -1.47
CA ALA A 250 7.60 1.07 -1.32
C ALA A 250 8.48 0.64 -2.50
N TYR A 251 8.96 1.61 -3.27
CA TYR A 251 9.79 1.38 -4.47
C TYR A 251 11.14 2.04 -4.31
N PHE A 252 12.22 1.37 -4.70
CA PHE A 252 13.53 2.00 -4.86
C PHE A 252 14.43 1.26 -5.86
N ASN A 253 15.34 2.00 -6.47
CA ASN A 253 16.36 1.51 -7.39
C ASN A 253 17.64 2.34 -7.24
N GLY A 254 18.71 1.94 -7.92
CA GLY A 254 19.98 2.65 -7.89
C GLY A 254 21.06 1.97 -8.73
N HIS A 255 22.19 2.66 -8.89
CA HIS A 255 23.40 2.10 -9.49
C HIS A 255 24.40 1.61 -8.45
N GLU A 256 24.33 2.10 -7.22
CA GLU A 256 25.20 1.75 -6.10
C GLU A 256 24.46 0.84 -5.11
N SER A 257 25.18 0.22 -4.17
CA SER A 257 24.55 -0.61 -3.14
C SER A 257 23.58 0.23 -2.28
N PRO A 258 22.31 -0.20 -2.11
CA PRO A 258 21.36 0.55 -1.30
C PRO A 258 21.81 0.58 0.16
N SER A 259 21.75 1.77 0.77
CA SER A 259 22.19 1.98 2.15
C SER A 259 21.07 2.63 2.97
N PHE A 260 20.80 2.02 4.12
CA PHE A 260 19.78 2.45 5.07
C PHE A 260 20.37 2.44 6.48
N GLN A 261 19.91 3.36 7.33
CA GLN A 261 20.20 3.34 8.75
C GLN A 261 19.40 2.22 9.45
N SER A 262 19.84 1.80 10.64
CA SER A 262 19.16 0.73 11.39
C SER A 262 17.68 1.03 11.68
N SER A 263 17.32 2.29 11.89
CA SER A 263 15.94 2.74 12.09
C SER A 263 15.10 2.60 10.80
N GLU A 264 15.69 2.91 9.65
CA GLU A 264 15.05 2.78 8.33
C GLU A 264 14.86 1.31 7.94
N GLU A 265 15.84 0.47 8.24
CA GLU A 265 15.74 -0.99 8.06
C GLU A 265 14.59 -1.58 8.90
N LYS A 266 14.51 -1.20 10.18
CA LYS A 266 13.41 -1.61 11.06
C LYS A 266 12.06 -1.11 10.56
N MET A 267 11.99 0.12 10.05
CA MET A 267 10.79 0.68 9.42
C MET A 267 10.37 -0.13 8.19
N LEU A 268 11.30 -0.51 7.29
CA LEU A 268 10.98 -1.32 6.11
C LEU A 268 10.46 -2.72 6.49
N GLN A 269 11.04 -3.34 7.52
CA GLN A 269 10.54 -4.61 8.05
C GLN A 269 9.12 -4.45 8.61
N GLN A 270 8.91 -3.46 9.48
CA GLN A 270 7.58 -3.17 10.03
C GLN A 270 6.57 -2.80 8.94
N TYR A 271 6.99 -2.10 7.89
CA TYR A 271 6.15 -1.76 6.75
C TYR A 271 5.58 -3.02 6.09
N VAL A 272 6.43 -4.03 5.85
CA VAL A 272 6.01 -5.33 5.32
C VAL A 272 5.12 -6.08 6.32
N ASP A 273 5.49 -6.14 7.60
CA ASP A 273 4.68 -6.79 8.65
C ASP A 273 3.27 -6.16 8.78
N GLN A 274 3.16 -4.90 8.37
CA GLN A 274 1.91 -4.14 8.40
C GLN A 274 1.09 -4.20 7.10
N GLY A 275 1.52 -5.03 6.15
CA GLY A 275 0.83 -5.25 4.87
C GLY A 275 1.35 -4.41 3.70
N GLY A 276 2.46 -3.69 3.89
CA GLY A 276 3.17 -3.01 2.82
C GLY A 276 3.87 -3.97 1.87
N PHE A 277 4.16 -3.51 0.66
CA PHE A 277 4.83 -4.30 -0.38
C PHE A 277 6.09 -3.59 -0.87
N ILE A 278 7.21 -4.29 -0.93
CA ILE A 278 8.47 -3.74 -1.44
C ILE A 278 8.69 -4.20 -2.87
N PHE A 279 8.97 -3.24 -3.75
CA PHE A 279 9.51 -3.51 -5.07
C PHE A 279 10.86 -2.81 -5.24
N ALA A 280 11.83 -3.51 -5.80
CA ALA A 280 13.09 -2.91 -6.19
C ALA A 280 13.59 -3.49 -7.51
N GLU A 281 14.44 -2.73 -8.19
CA GLU A 281 15.12 -3.20 -9.38
C GLU A 281 16.53 -2.62 -9.47
N ALA A 282 17.44 -3.38 -10.07
CA ALA A 282 18.78 -2.90 -10.38
C ALA A 282 18.71 -2.04 -11.65
N CYS A 283 18.61 -0.73 -11.46
CA CYS A 283 18.62 0.27 -12.54
C CYS A 283 19.85 0.02 -13.43
N CYS A 284 19.66 0.06 -14.76
CA CYS A 284 20.69 -0.29 -15.75
C CYS A 284 21.33 -1.69 -15.60
N GLY A 285 20.76 -2.60 -14.79
CA GLY A 285 21.32 -3.90 -14.46
C GLY A 285 22.62 -3.83 -13.64
N ARG A 286 22.77 -2.80 -12.80
CA ARG A 286 24.00 -2.56 -12.03
C ARG A 286 24.23 -3.64 -10.97
N LYS A 287 25.38 -4.28 -11.07
CA LYS A 287 25.79 -5.38 -10.18
C LYS A 287 25.96 -4.93 -8.73
N GLU A 288 26.44 -3.71 -8.52
CA GLU A 288 26.66 -3.16 -7.19
C GLU A 288 25.34 -2.97 -6.42
N PHE A 289 24.27 -2.52 -7.11
CA PHE A 289 22.93 -2.47 -6.53
C PHE A 289 22.38 -3.88 -6.28
N ASP A 290 22.54 -4.81 -7.23
CA ASP A 290 22.06 -6.20 -7.09
C ASP A 290 22.63 -6.89 -5.86
N GLU A 291 23.96 -6.83 -5.69
CA GLU A 291 24.64 -7.43 -4.53
C GLU A 291 24.18 -6.77 -3.22
N GLY A 292 24.15 -5.43 -3.17
CA GLY A 292 23.74 -4.71 -1.98
C GLY A 292 22.27 -4.91 -1.60
N PHE A 293 21.37 -5.02 -2.58
CA PHE A 293 19.96 -5.31 -2.33
C PHE A 293 19.78 -6.71 -1.73
N ARG A 294 20.48 -7.72 -2.26
CA ARG A 294 20.46 -9.09 -1.72
C ARG A 294 20.96 -9.13 -0.28
N GLU A 295 22.03 -8.41 0.03
CA GLU A 295 22.55 -8.28 1.40
C GLU A 295 21.56 -7.59 2.35
N LEU A 296 20.92 -6.51 1.91
CA LEU A 296 19.87 -5.83 2.67
C LEU A 296 18.71 -6.78 2.97
N MET A 297 18.19 -7.47 1.96
CA MET A 297 17.10 -8.43 2.14
C MET A 297 17.49 -9.60 3.07
N GLY A 298 18.73 -10.09 2.97
CA GLY A 298 19.26 -11.12 3.87
C GLY A 298 19.32 -10.67 5.34
N ARG A 299 19.46 -9.36 5.60
CA ARG A 299 19.42 -8.80 6.95
C ARG A 299 17.99 -8.60 7.46
N LEU A 300 17.07 -8.14 6.59
CA LEU A 300 15.67 -7.87 6.93
C LEU A 300 14.81 -9.15 7.05
N PHE A 301 15.05 -10.15 6.21
CA PHE A 301 14.22 -11.36 6.08
C PHE A 301 15.08 -12.63 6.17
N ARG A 302 15.81 -12.80 7.28
CA ARG A 302 16.82 -13.87 7.46
C ARG A 302 16.28 -15.28 7.20
N ASP A 303 15.03 -15.54 7.55
CA ASP A 303 14.39 -16.86 7.43
C ASP A 303 13.74 -17.08 6.05
N ASN A 304 13.66 -16.04 5.22
CA ASN A 304 12.91 -16.04 3.96
C ASN A 304 13.82 -15.52 2.83
N PRO A 305 14.58 -16.42 2.16
CA PRO A 305 15.52 -16.01 1.14
C PRO A 305 14.81 -15.55 -0.14
N LEU A 306 15.43 -14.59 -0.83
CA LEU A 306 15.02 -14.14 -2.17
C LEU A 306 15.19 -15.28 -3.18
N LYS A 307 14.12 -15.65 -3.89
CA LYS A 307 14.11 -16.75 -4.88
C LYS A 307 13.42 -16.34 -6.16
N LYS A 308 13.81 -16.95 -7.28
CA LYS A 308 13.11 -16.80 -8.57
C LYS A 308 11.62 -17.13 -8.43
N LEU A 309 10.78 -16.27 -8.97
CA LEU A 309 9.34 -16.48 -8.95
C LEU A 309 8.96 -17.63 -9.91
N PRO A 310 8.10 -18.58 -9.47
CA PRO A 310 7.70 -19.70 -10.30
C PRO A 310 6.80 -19.24 -11.48
N PRO A 311 6.73 -20.01 -12.58
CA PRO A 311 5.85 -19.71 -13.73
C PRO A 311 4.37 -19.52 -13.37
N GLU A 312 3.92 -20.19 -12.31
CA GLU A 312 2.55 -20.13 -11.82
C GLU A 312 2.28 -18.88 -10.97
N HIS A 313 3.30 -18.08 -10.65
CA HIS A 313 3.14 -16.92 -9.78
C HIS A 313 2.16 -15.89 -10.39
N PRO A 314 1.25 -15.29 -9.60
CA PRO A 314 0.24 -14.35 -10.10
C PRO A 314 0.81 -13.14 -10.84
N ILE A 315 2.04 -12.74 -10.52
CA ILE A 315 2.75 -11.61 -11.15
C ILE A 315 2.83 -11.71 -12.67
N TRP A 316 2.70 -12.91 -13.25
CA TRP A 316 2.77 -13.13 -14.69
C TRP A 316 1.43 -12.89 -15.39
N ARG A 317 0.35 -12.62 -14.64
CA ARG A 317 -1.02 -12.51 -15.20
C ARG A 317 -1.98 -11.59 -14.43
N ALA A 318 -1.52 -10.88 -13.40
CA ALA A 318 -2.40 -10.10 -12.51
C ALA A 318 -3.16 -8.97 -13.23
N HIS A 319 -2.58 -8.38 -14.28
CA HIS A 319 -3.19 -7.36 -15.14
C HIS A 319 -3.09 -7.72 -16.63
N ALA A 320 -1.89 -8.11 -17.07
CA ALA A 320 -1.57 -8.56 -18.41
C ALA A 320 -0.82 -9.89 -18.36
N VAL A 321 -1.06 -10.75 -19.36
CA VAL A 321 -0.32 -12.02 -19.47
C VAL A 321 1.10 -11.74 -19.98
N ILE A 322 2.10 -12.16 -19.20
CA ILE A 322 3.52 -12.01 -19.49
C ILE A 322 4.19 -13.39 -19.35
N PRO A 323 5.00 -13.82 -20.34
CA PRO A 323 5.77 -15.05 -20.21
C PRO A 323 6.72 -15.01 -19.00
N PRO A 324 6.76 -16.03 -18.14
CA PRO A 324 7.61 -16.05 -16.95
C PRO A 324 9.13 -15.99 -17.22
N ASP A 325 9.54 -16.26 -18.44
CA ASP A 325 10.92 -16.15 -18.93
C ASP A 325 11.26 -14.76 -19.47
N ALA A 326 10.27 -13.85 -19.59
CA ALA A 326 10.49 -12.50 -20.12
C ALA A 326 11.31 -11.60 -19.18
N CYS A 327 11.30 -11.88 -17.87
CA CYS A 327 12.07 -11.15 -16.86
C CYS A 327 12.45 -12.10 -15.72
N PRO A 328 13.70 -12.10 -15.23
CA PRO A 328 14.13 -12.99 -14.14
C PRO A 328 13.69 -12.45 -12.77
N LEU A 329 12.38 -12.24 -12.55
CA LEU A 329 11.89 -11.72 -11.29
C LEU A 329 12.13 -12.71 -10.15
N GLU A 330 12.55 -12.15 -9.02
CA GLU A 330 12.71 -12.85 -7.76
C GLU A 330 11.78 -12.25 -6.71
N GLY A 331 11.53 -13.00 -5.63
CA GLY A 331 10.73 -12.49 -4.53
C GLY A 331 10.96 -13.22 -3.22
N ILE A 332 10.50 -12.58 -2.15
CA ILE A 332 10.50 -13.11 -0.78
C ILE A 332 9.07 -13.45 -0.43
N GLU A 333 8.85 -14.73 -0.13
CA GLU A 333 7.59 -15.20 0.42
C GLU A 333 7.59 -15.01 1.93
N TYR A 334 6.58 -14.31 2.47
CA TYR A 334 6.34 -14.16 3.90
C TYR A 334 4.91 -14.61 4.20
N GLY A 335 4.79 -15.67 5.00
CA GLY A 335 3.54 -16.41 5.16
C GLY A 335 3.04 -16.94 3.82
N CYS A 336 1.88 -16.46 3.39
CA CYS A 336 1.18 -16.98 2.22
C CYS A 336 1.47 -16.19 0.92
N LYS A 337 2.23 -15.09 0.98
CA LYS A 337 2.38 -14.18 -0.16
C LYS A 337 3.82 -13.79 -0.42
N THR A 338 4.12 -13.45 -1.65
CA THR A 338 5.31 -12.69 -1.99
C THR A 338 5.12 -11.25 -1.54
N VAL A 339 5.97 -10.77 -0.62
CA VAL A 339 5.90 -9.42 -0.01
C VAL A 339 7.01 -8.48 -0.51
N VAL A 340 8.08 -9.06 -1.06
CA VAL A 340 9.12 -8.36 -1.80
C VAL A 340 9.19 -8.94 -3.20
N ILE A 341 9.20 -8.10 -4.23
CA ILE A 341 9.58 -8.50 -5.58
C ILE A 341 10.81 -7.70 -6.00
N TYR A 342 11.73 -8.37 -6.66
CA TYR A 342 12.98 -7.79 -7.12
C TYR A 342 13.23 -8.16 -8.58
N SER A 343 13.70 -7.18 -9.36
CA SER A 343 14.20 -7.39 -10.72
C SER A 343 15.71 -7.13 -10.76
N PRO A 344 16.55 -8.13 -11.07
CA PRO A 344 17.98 -7.90 -11.29
C PRO A 344 18.28 -7.26 -12.65
N VAL A 345 17.25 -6.99 -13.46
CA VAL A 345 17.35 -6.31 -14.75
C VAL A 345 16.56 -5.01 -14.75
N ASP A 346 17.01 -4.10 -15.60
CA ASP A 346 16.45 -2.77 -15.75
C ASP A 346 14.96 -2.77 -16.12
N LEU A 347 14.17 -2.05 -15.33
CA LEU A 347 12.77 -1.73 -15.64
C LEU A 347 12.51 -0.21 -15.60
N SER A 348 13.21 0.52 -14.73
CA SER A 348 12.97 1.93 -14.49
C SER A 348 13.31 2.81 -15.69
N CYS A 349 14.40 2.52 -16.42
CA CYS A 349 14.76 3.31 -17.59
C CYS A 349 13.65 3.21 -18.66
N GLN A 350 12.99 2.04 -18.77
CA GLN A 350 11.84 1.88 -19.68
C GLN A 350 10.64 2.73 -19.24
N TRP A 351 10.40 2.85 -17.94
CA TRP A 351 9.36 3.72 -17.39
C TRP A 351 9.73 5.21 -17.57
N GLU A 352 10.99 5.58 -17.38
CA GLU A 352 11.51 6.94 -17.57
C GLU A 352 11.30 7.44 -19.00
N GLN A 353 11.54 6.58 -20.01
CA GLN A 353 11.35 6.93 -21.42
C GLN A 353 9.90 7.26 -21.77
N ASN A 354 8.94 6.66 -21.05
CA ASN A 354 7.50 6.76 -21.32
C ASN A 354 7.19 6.46 -22.80
N GLN A 355 7.64 5.29 -23.27
CA GLN A 355 7.43 4.78 -24.63
C GLN A 355 6.77 3.38 -24.60
N PRO A 356 5.54 3.27 -24.05
CA PRO A 356 4.83 1.99 -23.92
C PRO A 356 4.50 1.32 -25.25
N GLU A 357 4.66 2.01 -26.38
CA GLU A 357 4.51 1.49 -27.75
C GLU A 357 5.69 0.63 -28.22
N THR A 358 6.87 0.77 -27.63
CA THR A 358 8.03 -0.06 -27.95
C THR A 358 7.87 -1.44 -27.32
N ALA A 359 8.50 -2.49 -27.89
CA ALA A 359 8.40 -3.84 -27.33
C ALA A 359 8.89 -3.92 -25.87
N ARG A 360 10.01 -3.26 -25.56
CA ARG A 360 10.56 -3.20 -24.18
C ARG A 360 9.72 -2.35 -23.24
N GLY A 361 9.30 -1.16 -23.69
CA GLY A 361 8.41 -0.31 -22.90
C GLY A 361 7.08 -1.01 -22.61
N GLN A 362 6.47 -1.64 -23.61
CA GLN A 362 5.23 -2.41 -23.43
C GLN A 362 5.41 -3.52 -22.38
N LEU A 363 6.51 -4.28 -22.44
CA LEU A 363 6.81 -5.31 -21.46
C LEU A 363 6.97 -4.72 -20.06
N ALA A 364 7.78 -3.67 -19.91
CA ALA A 364 8.06 -3.04 -18.62
C ALA A 364 6.80 -2.42 -17.99
N PHE A 365 5.99 -1.70 -18.77
CA PHE A 365 4.72 -1.11 -18.27
C PHE A 365 3.69 -2.19 -17.92
N ARG A 366 3.58 -3.26 -18.72
CA ARG A 366 2.69 -4.39 -18.37
C ARG A 366 3.16 -5.11 -17.12
N LEU A 367 4.47 -5.30 -16.95
CA LEU A 367 5.03 -5.95 -15.76
C LEU A 367 4.85 -5.08 -14.51
N GLY A 368 5.10 -3.77 -14.62
CA GLY A 368 4.79 -2.81 -13.57
C GLY A 368 3.29 -2.76 -13.24
N GLY A 369 2.42 -2.87 -14.25
CA GLY A 369 0.98 -3.06 -14.07
C GLY A 369 0.65 -4.34 -13.29
N ASN A 370 1.26 -5.48 -13.62
CA ASN A 370 1.06 -6.71 -12.87
C ASN A 370 1.52 -6.59 -11.43
N LEU A 371 2.65 -5.92 -11.20
CA LEU A 371 3.18 -5.69 -9.86
C LEU A 371 2.21 -4.87 -9.01
N ILE A 372 1.70 -3.77 -9.58
CA ILE A 372 0.72 -2.93 -8.92
C ILE A 372 -0.58 -3.70 -8.66
N ALA A 373 -1.09 -4.42 -9.67
CA ALA A 373 -2.29 -5.23 -9.55
C ALA A 373 -2.13 -6.27 -8.43
N TYR A 374 -0.99 -6.95 -8.39
CA TYR A 374 -0.68 -7.95 -7.37
C TYR A 374 -0.59 -7.32 -5.97
N ALA A 375 0.21 -6.27 -5.79
CA ALA A 375 0.45 -5.62 -4.50
C ALA A 375 -0.80 -4.95 -3.92
N THR A 376 -1.66 -4.40 -4.78
CA THR A 376 -2.89 -3.71 -4.37
C THR A 376 -4.13 -4.61 -4.35
N GLY A 377 -4.02 -5.84 -4.86
CA GLY A 377 -5.17 -6.70 -5.10
C GLY A 377 -6.21 -6.08 -6.05
N MET A 378 -5.81 -5.17 -6.95
CA MET A 378 -6.68 -4.37 -7.83
C MET A 378 -7.62 -3.39 -7.10
N GLU A 379 -7.34 -3.04 -5.85
CA GLU A 379 -8.07 -2.01 -5.12
C GLU A 379 -7.22 -0.72 -5.03
N PRO A 380 -7.77 0.45 -5.41
CA PRO A 380 -7.03 1.70 -5.28
C PRO A 380 -6.76 2.01 -3.79
N PRO A 381 -5.60 2.58 -3.45
CA PRO A 381 -5.29 2.99 -2.09
C PRO A 381 -6.27 4.05 -1.59
N LYS A 382 -6.33 4.19 -0.26
CA LYS A 382 -7.20 5.19 0.38
C LYS A 382 -6.68 6.61 0.07
N PRO A 383 -7.56 7.63 0.07
CA PRO A 383 -7.15 9.02 -0.13
C PRO A 383 -6.05 9.46 0.85
N ARG A 384 -5.14 10.34 0.42
CA ARG A 384 -4.04 10.85 1.27
C ARG A 384 -4.57 11.43 2.58
N LEU A 385 -3.82 11.25 3.67
CA LEU A 385 -4.19 11.58 5.05
C LEU A 385 -5.33 10.75 5.66
N THR A 386 -5.78 9.68 4.99
CA THR A 386 -6.62 8.71 5.68
C THR A 386 -5.82 8.10 6.83
N PRO A 387 -6.34 8.07 8.07
CA PRO A 387 -5.61 7.51 9.21
C PRO A 387 -5.19 6.06 8.94
N THR A 388 -3.90 5.78 9.13
CA THR A 388 -3.36 4.43 9.09
C THR A 388 -3.20 3.93 10.52
N ASP A 389 -3.91 2.86 10.86
CA ASP A 389 -3.69 2.17 12.13
C ASP A 389 -2.48 1.25 12.03
N VAL A 390 -1.43 1.57 12.80
CA VAL A 390 -0.20 0.77 12.91
C VAL A 390 -0.20 0.07 14.25
N MET A 391 0.05 -1.23 14.25
CA MET A 391 0.09 -2.00 15.48
C MET A 391 1.49 -1.97 16.10
N ALA A 392 1.60 -1.43 17.30
CA ALA A 392 2.83 -1.55 18.09
C ALA A 392 3.11 -3.02 18.43
N ALA A 393 4.40 -3.38 18.59
CA ALA A 393 4.76 -4.65 19.20
C ALA A 393 4.28 -4.69 20.66
N ASP A 394 3.81 -5.84 21.13
CA ASP A 394 3.47 -5.98 22.54
C ASP A 394 4.76 -6.03 23.35
N PRO A 395 4.90 -5.25 24.43
CA PRO A 395 6.03 -5.39 25.33
C PRO A 395 6.07 -6.83 25.86
N GLU A 396 7.18 -7.53 25.64
CA GLU A 396 7.37 -8.87 26.19
C GLU A 396 7.19 -8.84 27.73
N GLY A 397 6.48 -9.82 28.27
CA GLY A 397 6.38 -10.03 29.72
C GLY A 397 5.31 -9.23 30.47
N LYS A 398 4.38 -8.54 29.82
CA LYS A 398 3.21 -7.98 30.52
C LYS A 398 2.32 -9.11 31.08
N GLN A 399 2.02 -9.06 32.38
CA GLN A 399 1.03 -9.95 32.99
C GLN A 399 -0.36 -9.62 32.44
N ILE A 400 -0.99 -10.61 31.80
CA ILE A 400 -2.36 -10.51 31.29
C ILE A 400 -3.33 -10.56 32.48
N PRO A 401 -4.18 -9.54 32.69
CA PRO A 401 -5.16 -9.55 33.78
C PRO A 401 -6.14 -10.73 33.65
N ARG A 402 -6.63 -11.24 34.78
CA ARG A 402 -7.71 -12.24 34.79
C ARG A 402 -8.98 -11.63 34.18
N GLY A 403 -9.68 -12.42 33.37
CA GLY A 403 -10.93 -12.01 32.70
C GLY A 403 -10.76 -11.50 31.27
N PHE A 404 -9.52 -11.28 30.82
CA PHE A 404 -9.24 -10.95 29.42
C PHE A 404 -9.53 -12.16 28.53
N LEU A 405 -10.18 -11.93 27.39
CA LEU A 405 -10.41 -12.96 26.38
C LEU A 405 -9.06 -13.40 25.82
N LYS A 406 -8.78 -14.70 25.94
CA LYS A 406 -7.62 -15.35 25.33
C LYS A 406 -8.05 -16.10 24.08
N VAL A 407 -7.27 -15.97 23.02
CA VAL A 407 -7.47 -16.69 21.77
C VAL A 407 -6.28 -17.60 21.52
N ALA A 408 -6.56 -18.84 21.13
CA ALA A 408 -5.53 -19.78 20.69
C ALA A 408 -5.69 -20.10 19.21
N GLN A 409 -4.56 -20.29 18.53
CA GLN A 409 -4.51 -20.81 17.17
C GLN A 409 -4.18 -22.30 17.23
N LEU A 410 -5.11 -23.13 16.77
CA LEU A 410 -5.00 -24.57 16.76
C LEU A 410 -3.94 -25.00 15.74
N ARG A 411 -2.90 -25.68 16.23
CA ARG A 411 -1.78 -26.16 15.43
C ARG A 411 -2.09 -27.53 14.85
N HIS A 412 -1.88 -27.65 13.54
CA HIS A 412 -1.96 -28.91 12.80
C HIS A 412 -0.63 -29.20 12.10
N ASP A 413 -0.50 -30.39 11.52
CA ASP A 413 0.71 -30.89 10.85
C ASP A 413 0.99 -30.26 9.46
N GLY A 414 -0.04 -29.70 8.82
CA GLY A 414 0.10 -28.86 7.62
C GLY A 414 0.60 -27.42 7.90
N ASP A 415 0.52 -26.57 6.87
CA ASP A 415 0.79 -25.12 6.97
C ASP A 415 -0.32 -24.42 7.77
N TRP A 416 -0.17 -24.39 9.10
CA TRP A 416 -1.18 -23.97 10.08
C TRP A 416 -1.16 -22.47 10.43
N GLN A 417 -0.09 -21.77 10.04
CA GLN A 417 0.08 -20.34 10.30
C GLN A 417 0.46 -19.50 9.06
N PRO A 418 -0.31 -19.56 7.95
CA PRO A 418 -0.09 -18.67 6.81
C PRO A 418 -0.26 -17.17 7.10
N ALA A 419 -0.99 -16.81 8.16
CA ALA A 419 -1.33 -15.45 8.59
C ALA A 419 -1.13 -15.30 10.12
N PRO A 420 0.13 -15.19 10.60
CA PRO A 420 0.49 -15.24 12.03
C PRO A 420 -0.11 -14.11 12.89
N ASN A 421 -0.36 -12.94 12.31
CA ASN A 421 -0.87 -11.74 12.98
C ASN A 421 -2.40 -11.59 12.84
N ALA A 422 -3.11 -12.51 12.18
CA ALA A 422 -4.55 -12.39 11.91
C ALA A 422 -5.37 -12.21 13.20
N MET A 423 -5.19 -13.09 14.18
CA MET A 423 -5.93 -13.03 15.45
C MET A 423 -5.50 -11.84 16.31
N ARG A 424 -4.20 -11.51 16.33
CA ARG A 424 -3.70 -10.31 17.00
C ARG A 424 -4.38 -9.03 16.48
N ARG A 425 -4.52 -8.91 15.16
CA ARG A 425 -5.22 -7.79 14.51
C ARG A 425 -6.70 -7.76 14.83
N LEU A 426 -7.37 -8.91 14.80
CA LEU A 426 -8.77 -9.00 15.17
C LEU A 426 -8.99 -8.57 16.62
N MET A 427 -8.19 -9.08 17.56
CA MET A 427 -8.29 -8.72 18.98
C MET A 427 -8.03 -7.23 19.19
N ASP A 428 -6.99 -6.66 18.58
CA ASP A 428 -6.71 -5.22 18.69
C ASP A 428 -7.85 -4.36 18.14
N HIS A 429 -8.44 -4.76 17.00
CA HIS A 429 -9.61 -4.08 16.45
C HIS A 429 -10.81 -4.11 17.42
N LEU A 430 -11.14 -5.28 17.99
CA LEU A 430 -12.24 -5.42 18.94
C LEU A 430 -12.00 -4.64 20.23
N ARG A 431 -10.75 -4.60 20.71
CA ARG A 431 -10.34 -3.77 21.85
C ARG A 431 -10.59 -2.29 21.58
N LYS A 432 -10.12 -1.78 20.44
CA LYS A 432 -10.21 -0.35 20.08
C LYS A 432 -11.64 0.10 19.76
N THR A 433 -12.41 -0.72 19.05
CA THR A 433 -13.72 -0.31 18.52
C THR A 433 -14.90 -0.72 19.39
N LYS A 434 -14.73 -1.76 20.21
CA LYS A 434 -15.82 -2.35 21.02
C LYS A 434 -15.47 -2.40 22.51
N GLY A 435 -14.27 -1.98 22.91
CA GLY A 435 -13.85 -1.90 24.31
C GLY A 435 -13.66 -3.28 24.97
N LEU A 436 -13.39 -4.32 24.16
CA LEU A 436 -13.23 -5.67 24.69
C LEU A 436 -11.86 -5.84 25.37
N ASP A 437 -11.85 -6.37 26.58
CA ASP A 437 -10.63 -6.75 27.30
C ASP A 437 -10.09 -8.06 26.71
N VAL A 438 -9.07 -7.95 25.86
CA VAL A 438 -8.49 -9.06 25.09
C VAL A 438 -6.98 -9.17 25.31
N ASP A 439 -6.49 -10.41 25.28
CA ASP A 439 -5.08 -10.69 25.09
C ASP A 439 -4.73 -10.56 23.60
N LEU A 440 -3.70 -9.76 23.29
CA LEU A 440 -3.19 -9.62 21.93
C LEU A 440 -2.25 -10.75 21.52
N GLN A 441 -1.74 -11.51 22.48
CA GLN A 441 -0.92 -12.69 22.19
C GLN A 441 -1.82 -13.84 21.76
N THR A 442 -1.68 -14.23 20.50
CA THR A 442 -2.29 -15.47 20.01
C THR A 442 -1.41 -16.64 20.40
N LYS A 443 -1.96 -17.58 21.17
CA LYS A 443 -1.20 -18.75 21.65
C LYS A 443 -1.33 -19.91 20.67
N PRO A 444 -0.24 -20.43 20.08
CA PRO A 444 -0.29 -21.71 19.37
C PRO A 444 -0.64 -22.82 20.35
N ILE A 445 -1.61 -23.69 20.01
CA ILE A 445 -2.02 -24.79 20.87
C ILE A 445 -2.17 -26.10 20.11
N TYR A 446 -1.72 -27.20 20.69
CA TYR A 446 -1.96 -28.53 20.13
C TYR A 446 -3.26 -29.11 20.66
N GLY A 447 -3.93 -29.99 19.91
CA GLY A 447 -5.18 -30.61 20.36
C GLY A 447 -5.02 -31.52 21.59
N ASN A 448 -3.80 -31.92 21.95
CA ASN A 448 -3.47 -32.69 23.14
C ASN A 448 -2.89 -31.84 24.29
N ASP A 449 -2.88 -30.52 24.14
CA ASP A 449 -2.42 -29.62 25.20
C ASP A 449 -3.43 -29.57 26.36
N PRO A 450 -2.98 -29.71 27.63
CA PRO A 450 -3.87 -29.62 28.79
C PRO A 450 -4.57 -28.25 28.91
N ASP A 451 -3.96 -27.19 28.37
CA ASP A 451 -4.50 -25.83 28.47
C ASP A 451 -5.60 -25.56 27.42
N LEU A 452 -5.96 -26.54 26.56
CA LEU A 452 -6.94 -26.33 25.48
C LEU A 452 -8.29 -25.80 25.99
N ALA A 453 -8.74 -26.29 27.14
CA ALA A 453 -10.02 -25.91 27.75
C ALA A 453 -10.05 -24.46 28.29
N ASP A 454 -8.89 -23.80 28.42
CA ASP A 454 -8.81 -22.42 28.87
C ASP A 454 -9.23 -21.41 27.79
N PHE A 455 -9.36 -21.85 26.53
CA PHE A 455 -9.65 -20.99 25.39
C PHE A 455 -11.09 -21.16 24.93
N LYS A 456 -11.92 -20.12 25.11
CA LYS A 456 -13.31 -20.12 24.60
C LYS A 456 -13.41 -19.95 23.09
N PHE A 457 -12.36 -19.43 22.47
CA PHE A 457 -12.30 -19.17 21.04
C PHE A 457 -11.00 -19.74 20.47
N LEU A 458 -11.14 -20.76 19.63
CA LEU A 458 -10.07 -21.39 18.88
C LEU A 458 -10.11 -20.92 17.43
N TYR A 459 -8.96 -20.56 16.89
CA TYR A 459 -8.79 -20.21 15.49
C TYR A 459 -8.01 -21.29 14.75
N MET A 460 -8.42 -21.62 13.53
CA MET A 460 -7.69 -22.55 12.67
C MET A 460 -7.62 -22.04 11.24
N HIS A 461 -6.42 -22.04 10.67
CA HIS A 461 -6.17 -21.50 9.34
C HIS A 461 -5.20 -22.41 8.61
N GLY A 462 -5.33 -22.54 7.29
CA GLY A 462 -4.32 -23.28 6.55
C GLY A 462 -4.52 -23.33 5.05
N ARG A 463 -3.45 -23.75 4.37
CA ARG A 463 -3.35 -23.83 2.90
C ARG A 463 -3.39 -25.26 2.38
N GLY A 464 -2.77 -26.16 3.11
CA GLY A 464 -2.53 -27.55 2.70
C GLY A 464 -3.49 -28.54 3.34
N HIS A 465 -3.27 -29.81 3.01
CA HIS A 465 -3.86 -30.91 3.76
C HIS A 465 -3.34 -30.88 5.21
N PHE A 466 -4.16 -31.36 6.14
CA PHE A 466 -3.77 -31.55 7.53
C PHE A 466 -4.41 -32.81 8.10
N SER A 467 -3.92 -33.25 9.25
CA SER A 467 -4.51 -34.31 10.05
C SER A 467 -4.32 -34.04 11.56
N PHE A 468 -5.20 -34.65 12.35
CA PHE A 468 -5.05 -34.72 13.80
C PHE A 468 -4.99 -36.18 14.22
N THR A 469 -4.25 -36.46 15.30
CA THR A 469 -4.30 -37.78 15.92
C THR A 469 -5.72 -38.03 16.49
N PRO A 470 -6.16 -39.29 16.60
CA PRO A 470 -7.47 -39.60 17.19
C PRO A 470 -7.67 -39.03 18.59
N GLU A 471 -6.60 -38.98 19.39
CA GLU A 471 -6.62 -38.39 20.74
C GLU A 471 -6.78 -36.87 20.70
N ALA A 472 -6.02 -36.17 19.86
CA ALA A 472 -6.17 -34.73 19.68
C ALA A 472 -7.59 -34.38 19.18
N ALA A 473 -8.12 -35.13 18.21
CA ALA A 473 -9.48 -34.94 17.72
C ALA A 473 -10.52 -35.15 18.83
N LYS A 474 -10.35 -36.17 19.68
CA LYS A 474 -11.25 -36.41 20.84
C LYS A 474 -11.22 -35.24 21.83
N ASN A 475 -10.06 -34.71 22.14
CA ASN A 475 -9.90 -33.60 23.08
C ASN A 475 -10.51 -32.32 22.53
N ILE A 476 -10.24 -31.99 21.26
CA ILE A 476 -10.86 -30.86 20.56
C ILE A 476 -12.38 -31.01 20.56
N ARG A 477 -12.91 -32.20 20.23
CA ARG A 477 -14.35 -32.45 20.29
C ARG A 477 -14.92 -32.18 21.68
N THR A 478 -14.23 -32.64 22.72
CA THR A 478 -14.68 -32.47 24.12
C THR A 478 -14.73 -30.99 24.51
N ASP A 479 -13.72 -30.20 24.13
CA ASP A 479 -13.71 -28.75 24.31
C ASP A 479 -14.91 -28.08 23.61
N LEU A 480 -15.12 -28.42 22.33
CA LEU A 480 -16.25 -27.92 21.54
C LEU A 480 -17.61 -28.37 22.07
N GLU A 481 -17.70 -29.52 22.75
CA GLU A 481 -18.93 -29.97 23.40
C GLU A 481 -19.18 -29.25 24.74
N THR A 482 -18.14 -28.77 25.40
CA THR A 482 -18.21 -28.19 26.76
C THR A 482 -18.19 -26.66 26.79
N GLY A 483 -18.01 -25.99 25.65
CA GLY A 483 -18.19 -24.54 25.55
C GLY A 483 -17.25 -23.84 24.57
N GLY A 484 -16.23 -24.51 24.04
CA GLY A 484 -15.35 -23.93 23.04
C GLY A 484 -16.07 -23.64 21.72
N LEU A 485 -15.57 -22.65 20.98
CA LEU A 485 -15.95 -22.37 19.60
C LEU A 485 -14.71 -22.41 18.71
N LEU A 486 -14.78 -23.17 17.62
CA LEU A 486 -13.76 -23.19 16.57
C LEU A 486 -14.21 -22.30 15.40
N PHE A 487 -13.45 -21.24 15.14
CA PHE A 487 -13.53 -20.48 13.90
C PHE A 487 -12.40 -20.91 12.97
N ALA A 488 -12.74 -21.38 11.77
CA ALA A 488 -11.76 -21.83 10.80
C ALA A 488 -11.95 -21.21 9.42
N ASP A 489 -10.87 -21.00 8.69
CA ASP A 489 -10.94 -20.52 7.31
C ASP A 489 -9.86 -21.12 6.40
N ALA A 490 -10.16 -21.28 5.11
CA ALA A 490 -9.20 -21.75 4.12
C ALA A 490 -8.38 -20.60 3.55
N CYS A 491 -7.05 -20.67 3.73
CA CYS A 491 -6.11 -19.70 3.20
C CYS A 491 -6.29 -19.54 1.68
N CYS A 492 -6.60 -18.33 1.23
CA CYS A 492 -6.89 -18.00 -0.17
C CYS A 492 -7.84 -18.98 -0.89
N GLY A 493 -8.81 -19.56 -0.16
CA GLY A 493 -9.79 -20.52 -0.71
C GLY A 493 -9.19 -21.84 -1.19
N LYS A 494 -8.06 -22.29 -0.61
CA LYS A 494 -7.35 -23.48 -1.06
C LYS A 494 -8.16 -24.75 -0.83
N LYS A 495 -8.46 -25.45 -1.94
CA LYS A 495 -9.24 -26.69 -1.97
C LYS A 495 -8.67 -27.82 -1.11
N ALA A 496 -7.34 -27.90 -0.96
CA ALA A 496 -6.69 -28.94 -0.17
C ALA A 496 -7.08 -28.83 1.32
N PHE A 497 -7.06 -27.61 1.87
CA PHE A 497 -7.49 -27.35 3.24
C PHE A 497 -9.01 -27.53 3.39
N ASP A 498 -9.82 -26.97 2.48
CA ASP A 498 -11.30 -27.15 2.51
C ASP A 498 -11.70 -28.62 2.49
N THR A 499 -11.06 -29.44 1.66
CA THR A 499 -11.30 -30.89 1.60
C THR A 499 -10.92 -31.58 2.91
N ALA A 500 -9.73 -31.30 3.44
CA ALA A 500 -9.26 -31.87 4.71
C ALA A 500 -10.15 -31.45 5.89
N PHE A 501 -10.58 -30.19 5.93
CA PHE A 501 -11.48 -29.67 6.96
C PHE A 501 -12.83 -30.38 6.96
N ARG A 502 -13.47 -30.52 5.80
CA ARG A 502 -14.76 -31.24 5.68
C ARG A 502 -14.66 -32.71 6.08
N GLN A 503 -13.56 -33.37 5.71
CA GLN A 503 -13.29 -34.75 6.15
C GLN A 503 -13.12 -34.82 7.67
N TRP A 504 -12.35 -33.90 8.25
CA TRP A 504 -12.15 -33.85 9.69
C TRP A 504 -13.45 -33.55 10.45
N MET A 505 -14.33 -32.68 9.94
CA MET A 505 -15.66 -32.45 10.52
C MET A 505 -16.49 -33.72 10.61
N THR A 506 -16.44 -34.57 9.58
CA THR A 506 -17.16 -35.86 9.55
C THR A 506 -16.57 -36.85 10.58
N GLN A 507 -15.26 -36.79 10.83
CA GLN A 507 -14.62 -37.61 11.87
C GLN A 507 -14.94 -37.11 13.28
N LEU A 508 -14.95 -35.78 13.46
CA LEU A 508 -15.19 -35.13 14.75
C LEU A 508 -16.66 -35.30 15.18
N PHE A 509 -17.59 -35.11 14.24
CA PHE A 509 -19.03 -35.23 14.47
C PHE A 509 -19.72 -36.09 13.39
N PRO A 510 -19.66 -37.43 13.47
CA PRO A 510 -20.19 -38.34 12.45
C PRO A 510 -21.70 -38.18 12.17
N ASP A 511 -22.47 -37.79 13.19
CA ASP A 511 -23.93 -37.65 13.12
C ASP A 511 -24.39 -36.23 12.76
N LYS A 512 -23.46 -35.30 12.54
CA LYS A 512 -23.76 -33.90 12.21
C LYS A 512 -23.15 -33.55 10.87
N LYS A 513 -23.78 -32.59 10.18
CA LYS A 513 -23.29 -32.09 8.90
C LYS A 513 -22.89 -30.64 9.04
N LEU A 514 -21.82 -30.27 8.34
CA LEU A 514 -21.46 -28.89 8.13
C LEU A 514 -22.53 -28.27 7.22
N GLU A 515 -23.28 -27.30 7.75
CA GLU A 515 -24.41 -26.67 7.07
C GLU A 515 -24.20 -25.16 6.90
N VAL A 516 -24.78 -24.58 5.85
CA VAL A 516 -24.71 -23.14 5.62
C VAL A 516 -25.47 -22.41 6.72
N ILE A 517 -24.82 -21.44 7.36
CA ILE A 517 -25.44 -20.59 8.37
C ILE A 517 -26.39 -19.61 7.66
N PRO A 518 -27.70 -19.62 7.98
CA PRO A 518 -28.66 -18.73 7.30
C PRO A 518 -28.31 -17.26 7.48
N THR A 519 -28.55 -16.42 6.47
CA THR A 519 -28.26 -14.97 6.54
C THR A 519 -29.09 -14.22 7.58
N GLY A 520 -30.18 -14.82 8.08
CA GLY A 520 -30.98 -14.31 9.20
C GLY A 520 -30.66 -14.96 10.55
N ASP A 521 -29.61 -15.79 10.64
CA ASP A 521 -29.16 -16.39 11.89
C ASP A 521 -28.65 -15.31 12.86
N ASP A 522 -28.74 -15.61 14.15
CA ASP A 522 -28.30 -14.71 15.21
C ASP A 522 -26.82 -14.32 15.08
N LEU A 523 -25.97 -15.19 14.52
CA LEU A 523 -24.56 -14.86 14.23
C LEU A 523 -24.39 -13.56 13.43
N TYR A 524 -25.32 -13.23 12.54
CA TYR A 524 -25.28 -12.04 11.70
C TYR A 524 -26.16 -10.90 12.21
N SER A 525 -26.73 -11.05 13.41
CA SER A 525 -27.68 -10.09 13.97
C SER A 525 -26.99 -8.86 14.55
N GLU A 526 -27.73 -7.76 14.62
CA GLU A 526 -27.29 -6.57 15.36
C GLU A 526 -27.11 -6.85 16.85
N GLU A 527 -27.86 -7.81 17.41
CA GLU A 527 -27.74 -8.20 18.80
C GLU A 527 -26.33 -8.77 19.08
N ILE A 528 -25.79 -9.63 18.21
CA ILE A 528 -24.45 -10.22 18.42
C ILE A 528 -23.33 -9.20 18.17
N SER A 529 -23.25 -8.60 16.97
CA SER A 529 -22.10 -7.78 16.55
C SER A 529 -22.27 -6.27 16.76
N GLY A 530 -23.44 -5.83 17.23
CA GLY A 530 -23.81 -4.41 17.32
C GLY A 530 -24.15 -3.76 15.97
N ALA A 531 -24.14 -4.54 14.89
CA ALA A 531 -24.61 -4.15 13.55
C ALA A 531 -24.91 -5.42 12.75
N ALA A 532 -26.03 -5.45 12.04
CA ALA A 532 -26.42 -6.61 11.24
C ALA A 532 -25.49 -6.78 10.02
N ILE A 533 -25.02 -8.01 9.77
CA ILE A 533 -24.16 -8.34 8.63
C ILE A 533 -25.05 -8.85 7.49
N ARG A 534 -25.43 -7.94 6.58
CA ARG A 534 -26.28 -8.29 5.42
C ARG A 534 -25.50 -8.53 4.14
N ALA A 535 -24.33 -7.91 4.03
CA ALA A 535 -23.45 -8.02 2.88
C ALA A 535 -22.00 -7.92 3.32
N VAL A 536 -21.14 -8.64 2.60
CA VAL A 536 -19.69 -8.66 2.73
C VAL A 536 -19.07 -8.58 1.35
N ARG A 537 -17.92 -7.94 1.24
CA ARG A 537 -17.12 -7.98 0.01
C ARG A 537 -16.25 -9.23 0.02
N CYS A 538 -16.38 -10.04 -1.01
CA CYS A 538 -15.63 -11.28 -1.17
C CYS A 538 -15.22 -11.47 -2.62
N ARG A 539 -14.00 -11.98 -2.81
CA ARG A 539 -13.51 -12.52 -4.07
C ARG A 539 -13.75 -14.03 -4.07
N THR A 540 -14.56 -14.49 -5.01
CA THR A 540 -14.93 -15.90 -5.19
C THR A 540 -14.43 -16.42 -6.53
N GLU A 541 -14.59 -17.71 -6.82
CA GLU A 541 -14.19 -18.27 -8.11
C GLU A 541 -14.83 -17.48 -9.27
N SER A 542 -14.02 -17.05 -10.24
CA SER A 542 -14.50 -16.23 -11.37
C SER A 542 -15.55 -16.98 -12.18
N THR A 543 -16.69 -16.31 -12.43
CA THR A 543 -17.71 -16.73 -13.40
C THR A 543 -17.43 -16.20 -14.82
N GLY A 544 -16.29 -15.52 -15.02
CA GLY A 544 -15.91 -14.86 -16.27
C GLY A 544 -15.07 -15.73 -17.21
N ALA A 545 -14.67 -15.16 -18.35
CA ALA A 545 -13.78 -15.82 -19.30
C ALA A 545 -12.44 -16.21 -18.64
N ALA A 546 -11.88 -17.35 -19.03
CA ALA A 546 -10.62 -17.86 -18.49
C ALA A 546 -9.50 -16.81 -18.58
N GLY A 547 -8.89 -16.47 -17.44
CA GLY A 547 -7.75 -15.56 -17.37
C GLY A 547 -8.03 -14.16 -16.80
N GLN A 548 -9.27 -13.80 -16.47
CA GLN A 548 -9.53 -12.57 -15.69
C GLN A 548 -9.38 -12.83 -14.18
N PRO A 549 -8.64 -11.98 -13.44
CA PRO A 549 -8.56 -12.08 -11.99
C PRO A 549 -9.94 -11.91 -11.39
N ALA A 550 -10.24 -12.67 -10.34
CA ALA A 550 -11.51 -12.50 -9.65
C ALA A 550 -11.55 -11.10 -9.00
N GLU A 551 -12.69 -10.42 -9.05
CA GLU A 551 -12.88 -9.10 -8.43
C GLU A 551 -13.67 -9.24 -7.12
N TYR A 552 -13.50 -8.28 -6.21
CA TYR A 552 -14.34 -8.19 -5.02
C TYR A 552 -15.78 -7.82 -5.42
N ARG A 553 -16.75 -8.56 -4.89
CA ARG A 553 -18.18 -8.31 -5.09
C ARG A 553 -18.88 -8.28 -3.75
N ASP A 554 -19.90 -7.42 -3.64
CA ASP A 554 -20.84 -7.49 -2.52
C ASP A 554 -21.66 -8.77 -2.64
N VAL A 555 -21.54 -9.64 -1.65
CA VAL A 555 -22.26 -10.91 -1.54
C VAL A 555 -22.89 -11.04 -0.16
N PRO A 556 -23.98 -11.81 0.01
CA PRO A 556 -24.46 -12.17 1.33
C PRO A 556 -23.36 -12.91 2.13
N PRO A 557 -23.34 -12.81 3.48
CA PRO A 557 -22.40 -13.56 4.28
C PRO A 557 -22.59 -15.07 4.04
N PHE A 558 -21.48 -15.78 3.86
CA PHE A 558 -21.46 -17.22 3.64
C PHE A 558 -20.47 -17.85 4.60
N LEU A 559 -20.99 -18.38 5.71
CA LEU A 559 -20.26 -19.26 6.62
C LEU A 559 -21.01 -20.57 6.73
N GLU A 560 -20.28 -21.63 7.05
CA GLU A 560 -20.85 -22.93 7.34
C GLU A 560 -20.58 -23.27 8.82
N GLY A 561 -21.36 -24.17 9.42
CA GLY A 561 -21.17 -24.49 10.82
C GLY A 561 -21.72 -25.85 11.24
N ILE A 562 -21.37 -26.26 12.45
CA ILE A 562 -21.93 -27.44 13.14
C ILE A 562 -22.46 -26.99 14.50
N ARG A 563 -23.71 -27.35 14.79
CA ARG A 563 -24.34 -27.08 16.09
C ARG A 563 -24.06 -28.16 17.12
N VAL A 564 -23.70 -27.75 18.33
CA VAL A 564 -23.73 -28.59 19.53
C VAL A 564 -24.74 -27.99 20.50
N GLY A 565 -25.80 -28.74 20.81
CA GLY A 565 -26.98 -28.18 21.46
C GLY A 565 -27.61 -27.07 20.60
N ASN A 566 -27.85 -25.91 21.19
CA ASN A 566 -28.48 -24.76 20.51
C ASN A 566 -27.48 -23.73 19.96
N ARG A 567 -26.17 -23.97 20.05
CA ARG A 567 -25.13 -23.02 19.61
C ARG A 567 -24.28 -23.58 18.46
N TRP A 568 -23.73 -22.69 17.64
CA TRP A 568 -22.66 -23.02 16.71
C TRP A 568 -21.38 -23.30 17.51
N ALA A 569 -20.89 -24.54 17.49
CA ALA A 569 -19.60 -24.87 18.08
C ALA A 569 -18.47 -24.77 17.04
N ILE A 570 -18.82 -24.87 15.76
CA ILE A 570 -17.91 -24.71 14.65
C ILE A 570 -18.50 -23.69 13.69
N ILE A 571 -17.66 -22.74 13.28
CA ILE A 571 -17.93 -21.77 12.24
C ILE A 571 -16.78 -21.84 11.25
N TYR A 572 -17.09 -22.01 9.97
CA TYR A 572 -16.13 -22.22 8.91
C TYR A 572 -16.37 -21.25 7.74
N SER A 573 -15.29 -20.65 7.27
CA SER A 573 -15.26 -19.89 6.02
C SER A 573 -14.45 -20.63 4.96
N LYS A 574 -15.12 -21.03 3.86
CA LYS A 574 -14.41 -21.55 2.67
C LYS A 574 -13.49 -20.49 2.04
N TYR A 575 -13.76 -19.21 2.25
CA TYR A 575 -12.97 -18.11 1.72
C TYR A 575 -12.07 -17.51 2.79
N ASP A 576 -10.92 -16.99 2.38
CA ASP A 576 -9.92 -16.44 3.30
C ASP A 576 -10.46 -15.28 4.15
N VAL A 577 -10.26 -15.41 5.46
CA VAL A 577 -10.45 -14.38 6.48
C VAL A 577 -9.10 -14.01 7.09
N GLY A 578 -8.21 -14.99 7.30
CA GLY A 578 -6.92 -14.80 7.95
C GLY A 578 -6.00 -13.80 7.27
N CYS A 579 -5.72 -13.98 5.98
CA CYS A 579 -4.81 -13.07 5.25
C CYS A 579 -5.46 -11.69 5.07
N ALA A 580 -6.78 -11.64 4.91
CA ALA A 580 -7.54 -10.39 4.86
C ALA A 580 -7.44 -9.59 6.16
N LEU A 581 -7.46 -10.24 7.33
CA LEU A 581 -7.22 -9.59 8.63
C LEU A 581 -5.84 -8.96 8.71
N GLU A 582 -4.82 -9.54 8.07
CA GLU A 582 -3.47 -8.99 7.98
C GLU A 582 -3.29 -7.81 7.02
N LYS A 583 -4.33 -7.43 6.28
CA LYS A 583 -4.28 -6.44 5.18
C LYS A 583 -3.37 -6.86 4.03
N HIS A 584 -2.86 -8.09 4.05
CA HIS A 584 -2.21 -8.69 2.91
C HIS A 584 -3.26 -8.93 1.83
N GLN A 585 -3.23 -8.20 0.72
CA GLN A 585 -4.13 -8.40 -0.43
C GLN A 585 -3.33 -8.94 -1.63
N SER A 586 -3.92 -9.84 -2.42
CA SER A 586 -3.33 -10.34 -3.68
C SER A 586 -4.44 -10.82 -4.59
N THR A 587 -4.31 -10.60 -5.91
CA THR A 587 -5.32 -10.94 -6.94
C THR A 587 -5.72 -12.41 -6.96
N ASP A 588 -4.81 -13.31 -6.60
CA ASP A 588 -5.07 -14.77 -6.63
C ASP A 588 -5.64 -15.31 -5.31
N CYS A 589 -5.77 -14.48 -4.29
CA CYS A 589 -6.32 -14.89 -3.02
C CYS A 589 -7.85 -14.80 -3.03
N LEU A 590 -8.54 -15.95 -3.05
CA LEU A 590 -9.99 -16.02 -2.89
C LEU A 590 -10.35 -15.82 -1.41
N GLY A 591 -11.11 -14.79 -1.10
CA GLY A 591 -11.19 -14.27 0.26
C GLY A 591 -12.00 -13.02 0.42
N HIS A 592 -12.24 -12.64 1.66
CA HIS A 592 -12.88 -11.39 2.04
C HIS A 592 -11.92 -10.20 1.88
N ASP A 593 -12.47 -8.99 1.80
CA ASP A 593 -11.67 -7.80 2.05
C ASP A 593 -11.46 -7.59 3.56
N HIS A 594 -10.55 -6.71 3.94
CA HIS A 594 -10.19 -6.50 5.35
C HIS A 594 -11.40 -6.14 6.24
N GLU A 595 -12.25 -5.23 5.77
CA GLU A 595 -13.43 -4.77 6.52
C GLU A 595 -14.46 -5.89 6.69
N SER A 596 -14.67 -6.72 5.67
CA SER A 596 -15.58 -7.87 5.75
C SER A 596 -15.03 -8.98 6.62
N ALA A 597 -13.73 -9.23 6.58
CA ALA A 597 -13.05 -10.18 7.45
C ALA A 597 -13.18 -9.77 8.92
N LEU A 598 -12.99 -8.49 9.25
CA LEU A 598 -13.21 -7.96 10.60
C LEU A 598 -14.66 -8.13 11.06
N LYS A 599 -15.65 -7.88 10.19
CA LYS A 599 -17.08 -8.09 10.50
C LYS A 599 -17.37 -9.55 10.82
N LEU A 600 -16.98 -10.48 9.96
CA LEU A 600 -17.28 -11.90 10.10
C LEU A 600 -16.56 -12.53 11.30
N ALA A 601 -15.25 -12.32 11.42
CA ALA A 601 -14.48 -12.87 12.52
C ALA A 601 -14.86 -12.22 13.86
N GLY A 602 -15.13 -10.91 13.86
CA GLY A 602 -15.63 -10.20 15.05
C GLY A 602 -16.98 -10.73 15.52
N ALA A 603 -17.91 -11.01 14.59
CA ALA A 603 -19.18 -11.64 14.91
C ALA A 603 -19.00 -13.04 15.52
N ALA A 604 -18.06 -13.85 15.01
CA ALA A 604 -17.75 -15.16 15.59
C ALA A 604 -17.21 -15.03 17.03
N VAL A 605 -16.36 -14.04 17.31
CA VAL A 605 -15.86 -13.75 18.67
C VAL A 605 -17.00 -13.32 19.60
N PHE A 606 -17.84 -12.38 19.19
CA PHE A 606 -18.98 -11.95 20.00
C PHE A 606 -19.99 -13.07 20.24
N TYR A 607 -20.20 -13.92 19.24
CA TYR A 607 -21.05 -15.09 19.37
C TYR A 607 -20.51 -16.04 20.44
N ALA A 608 -19.21 -16.35 20.42
CA ALA A 608 -18.55 -17.20 21.42
C ALA A 608 -18.61 -16.64 22.85
N LEU A 609 -18.68 -15.31 23.01
CA LEU A 609 -18.81 -14.67 24.32
C LEU A 609 -20.25 -14.66 24.85
N LYS A 610 -21.25 -14.73 23.96
CA LYS A 610 -22.68 -14.62 24.30
C LYS A 610 -23.40 -15.97 24.43
N ARG A 611 -22.88 -17.03 23.81
CA ARG A 611 -23.52 -18.35 23.69
C ARG A 611 -22.59 -19.43 24.21
#